data_AF-A0A524DWT8-F1
#
_entry.id   AF-A0A524DWT8-F1
#
_cell.length_a   1.000
_cell.length_b   1.000
_cell.length_c   1.000
_cell.angle_alpha   90.00
_cell.angle_beta   90.00
_cell.angle_gamma   90.00
#
_symmetry.space_group_name_H-M   'P 1'
#
loop_
_entity.id
_entity.type
_entity.pdbx_description
1 polymer ?
#
loop_
_entity_poly.entity_id
_entity_poly.type
_entity_poly.pdbx_seq_one_letter_code
_entity_poly.pdbx_strand_id
1 'polypeptide(L)'
;MPFGILIYRFDEKAGMKVVAKHPEDILVDDKATMQIYTAHAFEGEKGFLTISIADLNIASYFTGMDSNYYIGLLLSIDENAEDYEDVLTDSVRIIMSNLEYRRYIQMLPEIYKKIVTYPTMTREQHLALVFLDPVKKLILDRLIEDGSATKSELTSWLKEKLVKEELDMDAILHSMIKMGLIVESTLKELPSPLVFLVGDIFTTRVPPTRIVSDAKAGKYPGHLSNEYISDVRTFFEGYSPTPEDQEVILKVLTDIDAFKVIYLLQDQPLSREDVDRLRGEIENLDAVLKWLWDAKIINVLRGKTGQEVYFLRSNIAVKLVFPEYIINLILESYSNGTKSDNVLIEHLNVLKETFYNVHA
;
A
#
# COMPACT_ATOMS: atom_id res chain seq x y z
N MET A 1 -8.14 -18.80 3.24
CA MET A 1 -8.25 -17.39 3.66
C MET A 1 -7.83 -17.23 5.12
N PRO A 2 -7.33 -16.05 5.54
CA PRO A 2 -7.14 -15.75 6.95
C PRO A 2 -8.48 -15.79 7.68
N PHE A 3 -8.48 -16.38 8.86
CA PHE A 3 -9.68 -16.45 9.71
C PHE A 3 -9.49 -15.75 11.05
N GLY A 4 -8.30 -15.20 11.31
CA GLY A 4 -8.10 -14.39 12.48
C GLY A 4 -6.76 -13.70 12.62
N ILE A 5 -6.74 -12.61 13.38
CA ILE A 5 -5.53 -11.96 13.87
C ILE A 5 -5.51 -11.96 15.39
N LEU A 6 -4.33 -12.19 15.94
CA LEU A 6 -4.06 -12.24 17.37
C LEU A 6 -2.93 -11.28 17.71
N ILE A 7 -3.08 -10.60 18.83
CA ILE A 7 -2.00 -9.85 19.47
C ILE A 7 -1.85 -10.44 20.86
N TYR A 8 -0.64 -10.89 21.18
CA TYR A 8 -0.32 -11.49 22.46
C TYR A 8 1.07 -11.09 22.94
N ARG A 9 1.31 -11.30 24.23
CA ARG A 9 2.59 -10.99 24.88
C ARG A 9 2.95 -12.11 25.84
N PHE A 10 4.24 -12.29 26.08
CA PHE A 10 4.72 -13.17 27.14
C PHE A 10 4.71 -12.44 28.49
N ASP A 11 4.15 -13.08 29.52
CA ASP A 11 4.15 -12.62 30.90
C ASP A 11 4.83 -13.70 31.77
N GLU A 12 5.90 -13.35 32.50
CA GLU A 12 6.69 -14.33 33.27
C GLU A 12 5.86 -15.13 34.29
N LYS A 13 4.75 -14.57 34.77
CA LYS A 13 3.90 -15.22 35.79
C LYS A 13 2.74 -15.99 35.19
N ALA A 14 2.18 -15.49 34.09
CA ALA A 14 0.96 -16.03 33.49
C ALA A 14 1.21 -16.80 32.17
N GLY A 15 2.44 -16.80 31.66
CA GLY A 15 2.78 -17.33 30.36
C GLY A 15 2.26 -16.45 29.22
N MET A 16 1.84 -17.08 28.13
CA MET A 16 1.34 -16.38 26.94
C MET A 16 -0.04 -15.78 27.22
N LYS A 17 -0.18 -14.47 26.99
CA LYS A 17 -1.43 -13.75 27.20
C LYS A 17 -1.89 -13.07 25.92
N VAL A 18 -3.06 -13.48 25.41
CA VAL A 18 -3.77 -12.77 24.34
C VAL A 18 -4.28 -11.44 24.88
N VAL A 19 -3.86 -10.34 24.24
CA VAL A 19 -4.25 -8.98 24.61
C VAL A 19 -5.35 -8.42 23.71
N ALA A 20 -5.42 -8.88 22.47
CA ALA A 20 -6.48 -8.58 21.52
C ALA A 20 -6.59 -9.67 20.45
N LYS A 21 -7.77 -9.81 19.86
CA LYS A 21 -8.02 -10.70 18.73
C LYS A 21 -9.16 -10.17 17.88
N HIS A 22 -9.15 -10.51 16.60
CA HIS A 22 -10.26 -10.23 15.70
C HIS A 22 -10.38 -11.32 14.62
N PRO A 23 -11.59 -11.87 14.37
CA PRO A 23 -12.83 -11.69 15.15
C PRO A 23 -12.74 -12.07 16.65
N GLU A 24 -13.67 -11.55 17.47
CA GLU A 24 -13.62 -11.72 18.94
C GLU A 24 -13.88 -13.18 19.39
N ASP A 25 -14.54 -13.96 18.56
CA ASP A 25 -14.96 -15.34 18.83
C ASP A 25 -13.92 -16.39 18.40
N ILE A 26 -12.80 -15.99 17.78
CA ILE A 26 -11.74 -16.94 17.40
C ILE A 26 -11.26 -17.69 18.64
N LEU A 27 -11.18 -19.02 18.50
CA LEU A 27 -10.55 -19.91 19.45
C LEU A 27 -9.12 -20.19 19.02
N VAL A 28 -8.19 -20.02 19.94
CA VAL A 28 -6.76 -20.28 19.73
C VAL A 28 -6.32 -21.23 20.82
N ASP A 29 -5.72 -22.34 20.42
CA ASP A 29 -5.12 -23.28 21.37
C ASP A 29 -3.86 -22.65 21.99
N ASP A 30 -3.72 -22.77 23.31
CA ASP A 30 -2.53 -22.32 24.04
C ASP A 30 -1.25 -22.93 23.43
N LYS A 31 -1.34 -24.17 22.93
CA LYS A 31 -0.24 -24.85 22.23
C LYS A 31 0.23 -24.09 21.01
N ALA A 32 -0.69 -23.52 20.22
CA ALA A 32 -0.33 -22.75 19.03
C ALA A 32 0.43 -21.48 19.42
N THR A 33 -0.05 -20.74 20.43
CA THR A 33 0.66 -19.54 20.90
C THR A 33 2.06 -19.84 21.44
N MET A 34 2.22 -20.96 22.16
CA MET A 34 3.51 -21.43 22.68
C MET A 34 4.48 -21.80 21.56
N GLN A 35 3.99 -22.45 20.50
CA GLN A 35 4.81 -22.79 19.33
C GLN A 35 5.28 -21.56 18.58
N ILE A 36 4.43 -20.54 18.43
CA ILE A 36 4.85 -19.28 17.81
C ILE A 36 5.94 -18.60 18.64
N TYR A 37 5.76 -18.54 19.97
CA TYR A 37 6.81 -18.02 20.85
C TYR A 37 8.12 -18.78 20.72
N THR A 38 8.06 -20.11 20.72
CA THR A 38 9.25 -20.95 20.62
C THR A 38 9.97 -20.72 19.28
N ALA A 39 9.23 -20.54 18.18
CA ALA A 39 9.80 -20.26 16.88
C ALA A 39 10.57 -18.92 16.87
N HIS A 40 9.94 -17.85 17.34
CA HIS A 40 10.60 -16.53 17.44
C HIS A 40 11.75 -16.52 18.45
N ALA A 41 11.61 -17.22 19.57
CA ALA A 41 12.68 -17.34 20.56
C ALA A 41 13.88 -18.14 20.03
N PHE A 42 13.66 -19.07 19.09
CA PHE A 42 14.73 -19.81 18.42
C PHE A 42 15.49 -18.93 17.42
N GLU A 43 14.79 -18.13 16.62
CA GLU A 43 15.41 -17.15 15.71
C GLU A 43 16.13 -16.04 16.50
N GLY A 44 15.57 -15.62 17.63
CA GLY A 44 16.20 -14.68 18.56
C GLY A 44 16.19 -13.23 18.12
N GLU A 45 15.60 -12.93 16.96
CA GLU A 45 15.53 -11.58 16.38
C GLU A 45 14.09 -11.12 16.17
N LYS A 46 13.88 -9.80 16.16
CA LYS A 46 12.60 -9.20 15.76
C LYS A 46 12.36 -9.50 14.27
N GLY A 47 11.11 -9.65 13.87
CA GLY A 47 10.77 -9.80 12.46
C GLY A 47 9.61 -10.74 12.18
N PHE A 48 9.43 -10.99 10.89
CA PHE A 48 8.40 -11.86 10.34
C PHE A 48 8.86 -13.33 10.31
N LEU A 49 7.95 -14.26 10.61
CA LEU A 49 8.14 -15.70 10.44
C LEU A 49 6.88 -16.36 9.90
N THR A 50 7.10 -17.35 9.04
CA THR A 50 6.08 -18.31 8.59
C THR A 50 6.15 -19.57 9.44
N ILE A 51 5.03 -20.00 10.01
CA ILE A 51 4.96 -21.15 10.91
C ILE A 51 3.80 -22.05 10.51
N SER A 52 4.06 -23.34 10.29
CA SER A 52 3.01 -24.34 10.05
C SER A 52 2.79 -25.17 11.31
N ILE A 53 1.55 -25.22 11.79
CA ILE A 53 1.13 -25.94 13.00
C ILE A 53 -0.07 -26.82 12.67
N ALA A 54 0.16 -28.13 12.59
CA ALA A 54 -0.88 -29.11 12.23
C ALA A 54 -1.61 -28.69 10.93
N ASP A 55 -2.88 -28.30 11.02
CA ASP A 55 -3.72 -27.91 9.89
C ASP A 55 -3.80 -26.38 9.69
N LEU A 56 -2.89 -25.62 10.31
CA LEU A 56 -2.84 -24.16 10.27
C LEU A 56 -1.51 -23.67 9.71
N ASN A 57 -1.58 -22.65 8.86
CA ASN A 57 -0.43 -21.80 8.56
C ASN A 57 -0.56 -20.50 9.36
N ILE A 58 0.57 -19.94 9.76
CA ILE A 58 0.62 -18.73 10.58
C ILE A 58 1.66 -17.79 9.98
N ALA A 59 1.23 -16.57 9.71
CA ALA A 59 2.12 -15.45 9.43
C ALA A 59 2.29 -14.68 10.74
N SER A 60 3.50 -14.62 11.29
CA SER A 60 3.74 -14.04 12.60
C SER A 60 4.80 -12.97 12.56
N TYR A 61 4.65 -11.94 13.38
CA TYR A 61 5.66 -10.91 13.60
C TYR A 61 5.98 -10.76 15.09
N PHE A 62 7.25 -10.79 15.44
CA PHE A 62 7.75 -10.49 16.79
C PHE A 62 8.40 -9.12 16.83
N THR A 63 7.99 -8.31 17.81
CA THR A 63 8.38 -6.89 17.90
C THR A 63 9.67 -6.65 18.68
N GLY A 64 10.42 -7.71 19.01
CA GLY A 64 11.64 -7.64 19.78
C GLY A 64 11.41 -7.57 21.29
N MET A 65 12.49 -7.66 22.06
CA MET A 65 12.45 -7.74 23.52
C MET A 65 11.98 -6.45 24.20
N ASP A 66 12.17 -5.30 23.56
CA ASP A 66 11.83 -3.98 24.13
C ASP A 66 10.31 -3.83 24.32
N SER A 67 9.53 -4.25 23.32
CA SER A 67 8.07 -4.19 23.36
C SER A 67 7.44 -5.55 23.70
N ASN A 68 8.08 -6.66 23.33
CA ASN A 68 7.71 -8.04 23.64
C ASN A 68 6.26 -8.41 23.25
N TYR A 69 5.84 -7.95 22.07
CA TYR A 69 4.57 -8.34 21.45
C TYR A 69 4.79 -9.30 20.30
N TYR A 70 3.81 -10.16 20.12
CA TYR A 70 3.70 -11.07 19.00
C TYR A 70 2.35 -10.81 18.34
N ILE A 71 2.41 -10.69 17.02
CA ILE A 71 1.23 -10.56 16.18
C ILE A 71 1.18 -11.81 15.32
N GLY A 72 0.05 -12.51 15.34
CA GLY A 72 -0.14 -13.74 14.59
C GLY A 72 -1.38 -13.64 13.72
N LEU A 73 -1.22 -13.81 12.42
CA LEU A 73 -2.30 -14.00 11.47
C LEU A 73 -2.51 -15.51 11.28
N LEU A 74 -3.71 -15.97 11.60
CA LEU A 74 -4.10 -17.36 11.49
C LEU A 74 -4.67 -17.62 10.09
N LEU A 75 -4.07 -18.58 9.41
CA LEU A 75 -4.36 -18.92 8.03
C LEU A 75 -4.77 -20.38 7.93
N SER A 76 -5.64 -20.65 6.95
CA SER A 76 -5.92 -22.03 6.54
C SER A 76 -4.70 -22.64 5.83
N ILE A 77 -4.61 -23.97 5.80
CA ILE A 77 -3.45 -24.71 5.26
C ILE A 77 -3.16 -24.45 3.77
N ASP A 78 -4.15 -24.00 3.02
CA ASP A 78 -4.08 -23.65 1.60
C ASP A 78 -3.52 -22.25 1.33
N GLU A 79 -3.38 -21.42 2.36
CA GLU A 79 -2.84 -20.06 2.25
C GLU A 79 -1.33 -20.04 2.45
N ASN A 80 -0.64 -19.20 1.68
CA ASN A 80 0.77 -18.90 1.88
C ASN A 80 0.93 -17.72 2.84
N ALA A 81 1.67 -17.91 3.93
CA ALA A 81 1.91 -16.86 4.92
C ALA A 81 2.76 -15.70 4.38
N GLU A 82 3.69 -15.97 3.46
CA GLU A 82 4.58 -14.97 2.88
C GLU A 82 3.82 -13.89 2.07
N ASP A 83 2.65 -14.23 1.53
CA ASP A 83 1.80 -13.29 0.80
C ASP A 83 1.28 -12.14 1.69
N TYR A 84 1.38 -12.30 3.02
CA TYR A 84 0.94 -11.33 4.02
C TYR A 84 2.08 -10.58 4.72
N GLU A 85 3.35 -10.89 4.43
CA GLU A 85 4.52 -10.34 5.13
C GLU A 85 4.52 -8.81 5.17
N ASP A 86 4.39 -8.17 3.99
CA ASP A 86 4.45 -6.72 3.85
C ASP A 86 3.34 -6.00 4.64
N VAL A 87 2.10 -6.45 4.44
CA VAL A 87 0.94 -5.82 5.07
C VAL A 87 0.89 -6.09 6.56
N LEU A 88 1.35 -7.26 7.02
CA LEU A 88 1.43 -7.58 8.44
C LEU A 88 2.50 -6.71 9.11
N THR A 89 3.68 -6.60 8.50
CA THR A 89 4.78 -5.76 8.99
C THR A 89 4.37 -4.29 9.11
N ASP A 90 3.69 -3.76 8.09
CA ASP A 90 3.12 -2.40 8.13
C ASP A 90 2.05 -2.25 9.22
N SER A 91 1.18 -3.24 9.36
CA SER A 91 0.12 -3.24 10.37
C SER A 91 0.68 -3.27 11.78
N VAL A 92 1.76 -4.03 12.02
CA VAL A 92 2.48 -4.05 13.30
C VAL A 92 2.96 -2.66 13.67
N ARG A 93 3.54 -1.89 12.74
CA ARG A 93 3.96 -0.50 13.01
C ARG A 93 2.79 0.38 13.48
N ILE A 94 1.61 0.22 12.87
CA ILE A 94 0.39 0.94 13.24
C ILE A 94 -0.07 0.51 14.64
N ILE A 95 -0.09 -0.79 14.94
CA ILE A 95 -0.46 -1.32 16.26
C ILE A 95 0.50 -0.80 17.33
N MET A 96 1.82 -0.91 17.09
CA MET A 96 2.86 -0.46 18.03
C MET A 96 2.75 1.03 18.32
N SER A 97 2.52 1.85 17.30
CA SER A 97 2.33 3.30 17.44
C SER A 97 1.08 3.70 18.23
N ASN A 98 0.16 2.75 18.48
CA ASN A 98 -1.12 2.98 19.17
C ASN A 98 -1.29 2.08 20.40
N LEU A 99 -0.18 1.55 20.95
CA LEU A 99 -0.18 0.74 22.17
C LEU A 99 -0.67 1.53 23.39
N GLU A 100 -0.26 2.79 23.49
CA GLU A 100 -0.74 3.69 24.55
C GLU A 100 -2.27 3.80 24.52
N TYR A 101 -2.88 3.65 25.69
CA TYR A 101 -4.34 3.63 25.86
C TYR A 101 -5.07 2.53 25.05
N ARG A 102 -4.35 1.58 24.46
CA ARG A 102 -4.89 0.44 23.69
C ARG A 102 -5.79 0.86 22.53
N ARG A 103 -5.51 1.99 21.88
CA ARG A 103 -6.30 2.49 20.74
C ARG A 103 -6.31 1.50 19.57
N TYR A 104 -5.25 0.72 19.42
CA TYR A 104 -5.13 -0.32 18.40
C TYR A 104 -6.28 -1.35 18.42
N ILE A 105 -6.92 -1.61 19.57
CA ILE A 105 -8.01 -2.59 19.67
C ILE A 105 -9.19 -2.18 18.79
N GLN A 106 -9.54 -0.89 18.79
CA GLN A 106 -10.63 -0.35 17.98
C GLN A 106 -10.27 -0.30 16.49
N MET A 107 -8.98 -0.29 16.16
CA MET A 107 -8.46 -0.28 14.79
C MET A 107 -8.31 -1.68 14.21
N LEU A 108 -8.32 -2.72 15.05
CA LEU A 108 -8.02 -4.09 14.67
C LEU A 108 -8.95 -4.64 13.56
N PRO A 109 -10.26 -4.35 13.52
CA PRO A 109 -11.13 -4.77 12.43
C PRO A 109 -10.68 -4.21 11.06
N GLU A 110 -10.37 -2.92 10.99
CA GLU A 110 -9.91 -2.28 9.74
C GLU A 110 -8.53 -2.76 9.32
N ILE A 111 -7.62 -2.93 10.29
CA ILE A 111 -6.30 -3.53 10.05
C ILE A 111 -6.45 -4.94 9.49
N TYR A 112 -7.31 -5.76 10.10
CA TYR A 112 -7.57 -7.11 9.64
C TYR A 112 -8.17 -7.15 8.23
N LYS A 113 -9.18 -6.30 7.95
CA LYS A 113 -9.77 -6.17 6.61
C LYS A 113 -8.70 -5.85 5.56
N LYS A 114 -7.78 -4.93 5.88
CA LYS A 114 -6.66 -4.59 4.99
C LYS A 114 -5.71 -5.77 4.77
N ILE A 115 -5.37 -6.51 5.82
CA ILE A 115 -4.49 -7.69 5.72
C ILE A 115 -5.11 -8.78 4.85
N VAL A 116 -6.39 -9.12 5.10
CA VAL A 116 -7.11 -10.20 4.38
C VAL A 116 -7.17 -9.93 2.87
N THR A 117 -7.22 -8.68 2.49
CA THR A 117 -7.51 -8.27 1.11
C THR A 117 -6.24 -8.00 0.32
N TYR A 118 -5.12 -7.78 1.01
CA TYR A 118 -3.82 -7.47 0.42
C TYR A 118 -3.33 -8.46 -0.65
N PRO A 119 -3.45 -9.79 -0.50
CA PRO A 119 -2.98 -10.72 -1.54
C PRO A 119 -3.79 -10.64 -2.84
N THR A 120 -5.03 -10.17 -2.77
CA THR A 120 -5.91 -10.02 -3.94
C THR A 120 -5.72 -8.69 -4.66
N MET A 121 -4.93 -7.78 -4.09
CA MET A 121 -4.68 -6.46 -4.65
C MET A 121 -3.75 -6.55 -5.86
N THR A 122 -3.97 -5.65 -6.81
CA THR A 122 -3.08 -5.46 -7.95
C THR A 122 -1.79 -4.74 -7.55
N ARG A 123 -0.75 -4.82 -8.38
CA ARG A 123 0.51 -4.08 -8.19
C ARG A 123 0.28 -2.56 -8.05
N GLU A 124 -0.68 -1.99 -8.80
CA GLU A 124 -1.02 -0.56 -8.71
C GLU A 124 -1.58 -0.20 -7.33
N GLN A 125 -2.40 -1.08 -6.75
CA GLN A 125 -2.92 -0.92 -5.39
C GLN A 125 -1.81 -1.06 -4.33
N HIS A 126 -0.86 -1.98 -4.51
CA HIS A 126 0.29 -2.10 -3.61
C HIS A 126 1.18 -0.85 -3.64
N LEU A 127 1.47 -0.30 -4.81
CA LEU A 127 2.18 0.99 -4.94
C LEU A 127 1.42 2.11 -4.24
N ALA A 128 0.09 2.16 -4.41
CA ALA A 128 -0.74 3.15 -3.75
C ALA A 128 -0.72 3.03 -2.22
N LEU A 129 -0.69 1.81 -1.68
CA LEU A 129 -0.54 1.58 -0.24
C LEU A 129 0.80 2.08 0.29
N VAL A 130 1.89 1.91 -0.45
CA VAL A 130 3.20 2.45 -0.09
C VAL A 130 3.17 3.98 -0.07
N PHE A 131 2.59 4.60 -1.11
CA PHE A 131 2.56 6.06 -1.23
C PHE A 131 1.63 6.75 -0.21
N LEU A 132 0.56 6.06 0.22
CA LEU A 132 -0.34 6.55 1.26
C LEU A 132 0.25 6.43 2.67
N ASP A 133 1.29 5.62 2.87
CA ASP A 133 1.95 5.54 4.17
C ASP A 133 2.75 6.82 4.45
N PRO A 134 2.45 7.57 5.52
CA PRO A 134 3.08 8.86 5.77
C PRO A 134 4.58 8.76 6.05
N VAL A 135 5.05 7.64 6.64
CA VAL A 135 6.47 7.45 6.94
C VAL A 135 7.23 7.11 5.66
N LYS A 136 6.69 6.21 4.83
CA LYS A 136 7.31 5.86 3.54
C LYS A 136 7.30 7.05 2.58
N LYS A 137 6.23 7.85 2.58
CA LYS A 137 6.15 9.09 1.80
C LYS A 137 7.26 10.07 2.20
N LEU A 138 7.48 10.28 3.49
CA LEU A 138 8.60 11.12 3.96
C LEU A 138 9.96 10.59 3.47
N ILE A 139 10.19 9.28 3.52
CA ILE A 139 11.42 8.67 2.99
C ILE A 139 11.54 8.92 1.49
N LEU A 140 10.47 8.70 0.72
CA LEU A 140 10.45 8.97 -0.72
C LEU A 140 10.76 10.43 -1.01
N ASP A 141 10.05 11.38 -0.39
CA ASP A 141 10.26 12.82 -0.58
C ASP A 141 11.72 13.20 -0.29
N ARG A 142 12.30 12.67 0.80
CA ARG A 142 13.71 12.89 1.13
C ARG A 142 14.66 12.34 0.07
N LEU A 143 14.38 11.15 -0.44
CA LEU A 143 15.20 10.49 -1.45
C LEU A 143 15.00 11.10 -2.85
N ILE A 144 13.85 11.73 -3.14
CA ILE A 144 13.62 12.50 -4.35
C ILE A 144 14.49 13.76 -4.34
N GLU A 145 14.61 14.41 -3.18
CA GLU A 145 15.45 15.61 -3.00
C GLU A 145 16.95 15.29 -3.03
N ASP A 146 17.38 14.22 -2.36
CA ASP A 146 18.81 13.94 -2.15
C ASP A 146 19.35 12.82 -3.06
N GLY A 147 18.49 11.99 -3.64
CA GLY A 147 18.83 10.77 -4.39
C GLY A 147 19.22 9.58 -3.51
N SER A 148 19.97 9.83 -2.43
CA SER A 148 20.43 8.79 -1.50
C SER A 148 20.69 9.33 -0.10
N ALA A 149 20.59 8.46 0.90
CA ALA A 149 20.92 8.77 2.29
C ALA A 149 21.37 7.50 3.02
N THR A 150 22.18 7.64 4.08
CA THR A 150 22.46 6.49 4.95
C THR A 150 21.23 6.12 5.77
N LYS A 151 21.10 4.85 6.11
CA LYS A 151 20.02 4.36 6.97
C LYS A 151 20.02 5.05 8.33
N SER A 152 21.20 5.34 8.90
CA SER A 152 21.35 6.12 10.14
C SER A 152 20.84 7.56 10.02
N GLU A 153 21.09 8.24 8.90
CA GLU A 153 20.60 9.60 8.65
C GLU A 153 19.08 9.61 8.53
N LEU A 154 18.52 8.69 7.71
CA LEU A 154 17.06 8.55 7.58
C LEU A 154 16.40 8.26 8.92
N THR A 155 16.99 7.37 9.72
CA THR A 155 16.48 7.04 11.06
C THR A 155 16.42 8.28 11.94
N SER A 156 17.52 9.02 12.04
CA SER A 156 17.64 10.19 12.92
C SER A 156 16.67 11.29 12.48
N TRP A 157 16.61 11.55 11.17
CA TRP A 157 15.71 12.52 10.57
C TRP A 157 14.23 12.19 10.80
N LEU A 158 13.83 10.92 10.61
CA LEU A 158 12.45 10.49 10.85
C LEU A 158 12.06 10.58 12.34
N LYS A 159 12.96 10.20 13.26
CA LYS A 159 12.71 10.33 14.71
C LYS A 159 12.44 11.77 15.10
N GLU A 160 13.22 12.72 14.57
CA GLU A 160 13.02 14.15 14.78
C GLU A 160 11.67 14.63 14.20
N LYS A 161 11.35 14.25 12.96
CA LYS A 161 10.12 14.67 12.28
C LYS A 161 8.85 14.10 12.89
N LEU A 162 8.89 12.85 13.36
CA LEU A 162 7.73 12.13 13.87
C LEU A 162 7.59 12.25 15.40
N VAL A 163 8.58 12.80 16.09
CA VAL A 163 8.65 12.85 17.57
C VAL A 163 8.46 11.45 18.16
N LYS A 164 9.21 10.48 17.62
CA LYS A 164 9.18 9.06 18.05
C LYS A 164 10.56 8.59 18.47
N GLU A 165 10.62 7.87 19.57
CA GLU A 165 11.88 7.36 20.13
C GLU A 165 12.39 6.13 19.37
N GLU A 166 11.49 5.30 18.84
CA GLU A 166 11.83 4.05 18.17
C GLU A 166 11.17 3.94 16.79
N LEU A 167 11.96 3.47 15.82
CA LEU A 167 11.55 3.21 14.45
C LEU A 167 12.25 1.95 13.95
N ASP A 168 11.48 1.01 13.43
CA ASP A 168 12.00 -0.18 12.78
C ASP A 168 12.25 0.12 11.29
N MET A 169 13.45 0.59 10.96
CA MET A 169 13.78 0.98 9.59
C MET A 169 13.81 -0.22 8.63
N ASP A 170 14.26 -1.39 9.07
CA ASP A 170 14.26 -2.60 8.26
C ASP A 170 12.84 -2.94 7.79
N ALA A 171 11.90 -2.95 8.73
CA ALA A 171 10.48 -3.19 8.45
C ALA A 171 9.87 -2.14 7.51
N ILE A 172 10.23 -0.85 7.67
CA ILE A 172 9.71 0.23 6.82
C ILE A 172 10.24 0.10 5.38
N LEU A 173 11.55 -0.12 5.24
CA LEU A 173 12.22 -0.16 3.94
C LEU A 173 11.92 -1.44 3.16
N HIS A 174 11.65 -2.57 3.84
CA HIS A 174 11.41 -3.87 3.21
C HIS A 174 10.42 -3.81 2.04
N SER A 175 9.20 -3.31 2.30
CA SER A 175 8.16 -3.17 1.26
C SER A 175 8.55 -2.20 0.13
N MET A 176 9.35 -1.16 0.42
CA MET A 176 9.80 -0.20 -0.59
C MET A 176 10.87 -0.84 -1.50
N ILE A 177 11.74 -1.68 -0.95
CA ILE A 177 12.72 -2.49 -1.70
C ILE A 177 11.98 -3.47 -2.61
N LYS A 178 11.02 -4.23 -2.06
CA LYS A 178 10.23 -5.22 -2.82
C LYS A 178 9.42 -4.59 -3.95
N MET A 179 8.95 -3.36 -3.76
CA MET A 179 8.26 -2.59 -4.82
C MET A 179 9.21 -2.00 -5.87
N GLY A 180 10.52 -2.06 -5.66
CA GLY A 180 11.53 -1.54 -6.59
C GLY A 180 11.65 -0.01 -6.55
N LEU A 181 11.32 0.62 -5.41
CA LEU A 181 11.46 2.07 -5.23
C LEU A 181 12.86 2.44 -4.76
N ILE A 182 13.45 1.58 -3.92
CA ILE A 182 14.75 1.80 -3.31
C ILE A 182 15.62 0.56 -3.35
N VAL A 183 16.92 0.75 -3.24
CA VAL A 183 17.90 -0.32 -3.02
C VAL A 183 18.80 0.04 -1.85
N GLU A 184 19.04 -0.93 -0.97
CA GLU A 184 20.02 -0.82 0.11
C GLU A 184 21.37 -1.40 -0.36
N SER A 185 22.47 -0.65 -0.22
CA SER A 185 23.83 -1.14 -0.52
C SER A 185 24.81 -0.67 0.56
N THR A 186 25.78 -1.52 0.89
CA THR A 186 26.79 -1.25 1.91
C THR A 186 28.12 -0.90 1.25
N LEU A 187 28.61 0.31 1.50
CA LEU A 187 29.95 0.73 1.10
C LEU A 187 30.92 0.56 2.28
N LYS A 188 32.08 -0.06 2.04
CA LYS A 188 33.09 -0.36 3.07
C LYS A 188 33.56 0.87 3.86
N GLU A 189 33.48 2.05 3.27
CA GLU A 189 33.94 3.30 3.84
C GLU A 189 32.91 3.94 4.78
N LEU A 190 31.67 3.43 4.79
CA LEU A 190 30.58 3.98 5.58
C LEU A 190 30.17 3.03 6.71
N PRO A 191 29.83 3.57 7.89
CA PRO A 191 29.42 2.77 9.05
C PRO A 191 27.97 2.27 8.97
N SER A 192 27.17 2.80 8.03
CA SER A 192 25.77 2.49 7.87
C SER A 192 25.46 2.24 6.38
N PRO A 193 24.58 1.29 6.05
CA PRO A 193 24.14 1.08 4.67
C PRO A 193 23.52 2.33 4.06
N LEU A 194 23.68 2.48 2.75
CA LEU A 194 23.04 3.52 1.95
C LEU A 194 21.72 3.01 1.40
N VAL A 195 20.75 3.92 1.34
CA VAL A 195 19.47 3.72 0.68
C VAL A 195 19.45 4.65 -0.54
N PHE A 196 19.30 4.07 -1.72
CA PHE A 196 19.26 4.78 -3.00
C PHE A 196 17.85 4.78 -3.57
N LEU A 197 17.41 5.92 -4.12
CA LEU A 197 16.21 5.97 -4.95
C LEU A 197 16.51 5.33 -6.31
N VAL A 198 15.71 4.35 -6.70
CA VAL A 198 15.82 3.66 -8.01
C VAL A 198 14.51 3.60 -8.78
N GLY A 199 13.40 3.90 -8.11
CA GLY A 199 12.07 3.93 -8.66
C GLY A 199 11.22 5.00 -7.98
N ASP A 200 10.33 5.60 -8.73
CA ASP A 200 9.40 6.63 -8.24
C ASP A 200 7.95 6.25 -8.58
N ILE A 201 6.98 6.83 -7.88
CA ILE A 201 5.56 6.53 -8.05
C ILE A 201 4.89 7.69 -8.78
N PHE A 202 4.55 7.47 -10.04
CA PHE A 202 3.73 8.41 -10.80
C PHE A 202 2.25 8.11 -10.59
N THR A 203 1.52 9.09 -10.07
CA THR A 203 0.08 9.00 -9.80
C THR A 203 -0.66 10.15 -10.45
N THR A 204 -1.64 9.84 -11.29
CA THR A 204 -2.50 10.84 -11.96
C THR A 204 -3.84 10.24 -12.39
N ARG A 205 -4.79 11.10 -12.75
CA ARG A 205 -6.00 10.69 -13.47
C ARG A 205 -5.73 10.62 -14.97
N VAL A 206 -6.32 9.64 -15.62
CA VAL A 206 -6.25 9.47 -17.08
C VAL A 206 -7.65 9.33 -17.68
N PRO A 207 -7.87 9.79 -18.92
CA PRO A 207 -9.14 9.58 -19.60
C PRO A 207 -9.43 8.07 -19.74
N PRO A 208 -10.69 7.65 -19.53
CA PRO A 208 -11.11 6.25 -19.73
C PRO A 208 -11.20 5.95 -21.23
N THR A 209 -10.04 5.69 -21.85
CA THR A 209 -9.85 5.60 -23.32
C THR A 209 -10.80 4.62 -23.99
N ARG A 210 -11.05 3.45 -23.38
CA ARG A 210 -11.98 2.45 -23.91
C ARG A 210 -13.41 2.97 -23.96
N ILE A 211 -13.94 3.49 -22.84
CA ILE A 211 -15.31 4.00 -22.76
C ILE A 211 -15.49 5.21 -23.70
N VAL A 212 -14.50 6.10 -23.78
CA VAL A 212 -14.48 7.23 -24.72
C VAL A 212 -14.49 6.76 -26.18
N SER A 213 -13.70 5.74 -26.53
CA SER A 213 -13.69 5.15 -27.87
C SER A 213 -15.03 4.53 -28.23
N ASP A 214 -15.63 3.79 -27.29
CA ASP A 214 -16.93 3.13 -27.46
C ASP A 214 -18.08 4.14 -27.65
N ALA A 215 -18.04 5.25 -26.91
CA ALA A 215 -18.97 6.36 -27.11
C ALA A 215 -18.82 7.00 -28.50
N LYS A 216 -17.57 7.22 -28.96
CA LYS A 216 -17.28 7.74 -30.32
C LYS A 216 -17.71 6.78 -31.42
N ALA A 217 -17.61 5.48 -31.19
CA ALA A 217 -18.05 4.43 -32.10
C ALA A 217 -19.58 4.24 -32.12
N GLY A 218 -20.33 5.00 -31.30
CA GLY A 218 -21.79 4.94 -31.27
C GLY A 218 -22.36 3.71 -30.57
N LYS A 219 -21.58 3.06 -29.67
CA LYS A 219 -22.07 1.93 -28.87
C LYS A 219 -23.16 2.33 -27.86
N TYR A 220 -23.29 3.62 -27.56
CA TYR A 220 -24.32 4.15 -26.68
C TYR A 220 -25.25 5.12 -27.45
N PRO A 221 -26.49 5.35 -26.97
CA PRO A 221 -27.41 6.31 -27.58
C PRO A 221 -26.77 7.69 -27.77
N GLY A 222 -26.92 8.29 -28.95
CA GLY A 222 -26.15 9.50 -29.35
C GLY A 222 -26.16 10.67 -28.36
N HIS A 223 -27.28 10.95 -27.68
CA HIS A 223 -27.34 11.97 -26.62
C HIS A 223 -26.39 11.66 -25.44
N LEU A 224 -26.41 10.42 -24.92
CA LEU A 224 -25.53 9.98 -23.84
C LEU A 224 -24.07 10.00 -24.28
N SER A 225 -23.76 9.51 -25.48
CA SER A 225 -22.38 9.54 -26.01
C SER A 225 -21.84 10.97 -26.07
N ASN A 226 -22.62 11.91 -26.60
CA ASN A 226 -22.19 13.30 -26.75
C ASN A 226 -22.02 14.00 -25.40
N GLU A 227 -22.97 13.82 -24.49
CA GLU A 227 -22.92 14.39 -23.14
C GLU A 227 -21.72 13.84 -22.36
N TYR A 228 -21.51 12.52 -22.41
CA TYR A 228 -20.36 11.86 -21.80
C TYR A 228 -19.02 12.36 -22.35
N ILE A 229 -18.86 12.39 -23.68
CA ILE A 229 -17.62 12.85 -24.31
C ILE A 229 -17.33 14.31 -23.96
N SER A 230 -18.37 15.15 -23.92
CA SER A 230 -18.24 16.55 -23.53
C SER A 230 -17.79 16.67 -22.07
N ASP A 231 -18.42 15.93 -21.16
CA ASP A 231 -18.10 15.92 -19.74
C ASP A 231 -16.65 15.49 -19.46
N VAL A 232 -16.21 14.37 -20.05
CA VAL A 232 -14.83 13.89 -19.91
C VAL A 232 -13.85 14.92 -20.46
N ARG A 233 -14.14 15.51 -21.62
CA ARG A 233 -13.28 16.54 -22.22
C ARG A 233 -13.15 17.75 -21.30
N THR A 234 -14.27 18.32 -20.86
CA THR A 234 -14.28 19.50 -19.98
C THR A 234 -13.56 19.22 -18.66
N PHE A 235 -13.70 18.01 -18.11
CA PHE A 235 -12.96 17.61 -16.92
C PHE A 235 -11.44 17.66 -17.15
N PHE A 236 -10.93 17.01 -18.21
CA PHE A 236 -9.50 16.93 -18.46
C PHE A 236 -8.88 18.21 -19.02
N GLU A 237 -9.65 19.08 -19.67
CA GLU A 237 -9.19 20.43 -20.07
C GLU A 237 -8.86 21.32 -18.86
N GLY A 238 -9.55 21.12 -17.75
CA GLY A 238 -9.31 21.84 -16.49
C GLY A 238 -8.52 21.06 -15.43
N TYR A 239 -8.11 19.83 -15.74
CA TYR A 239 -7.45 18.97 -14.75
C TYR A 239 -5.96 19.27 -14.64
N SER A 240 -5.53 19.59 -13.42
CA SER A 240 -4.13 19.64 -13.02
C SER A 240 -3.96 18.81 -11.76
N PRO A 241 -3.09 17.80 -11.73
CA PRO A 241 -2.84 17.02 -10.53
C PRO A 241 -2.39 17.89 -9.35
N THR A 242 -2.90 17.60 -8.16
CA THR A 242 -2.44 18.20 -6.89
C THR A 242 -2.16 17.10 -5.86
N PRO A 243 -1.36 17.36 -4.82
CA PRO A 243 -1.12 16.39 -3.74
C PRO A 243 -2.41 15.91 -3.07
N GLU A 244 -3.40 16.79 -2.90
CA GLU A 244 -4.70 16.46 -2.32
C GLU A 244 -5.51 15.55 -3.24
N ASP A 245 -5.53 15.82 -4.56
CA ASP A 245 -6.18 14.95 -5.54
C ASP A 245 -5.53 13.58 -5.59
N GLN A 246 -4.19 13.52 -5.54
CA GLN A 246 -3.43 12.26 -5.48
C GLN A 246 -3.83 11.43 -4.26
N GLU A 247 -3.90 12.03 -3.07
CA GLU A 247 -4.32 11.32 -1.87
C GLU A 247 -5.76 10.77 -1.99
N VAL A 248 -6.68 11.55 -2.57
CA VAL A 248 -8.07 11.11 -2.81
C VAL A 248 -8.12 9.91 -3.75
N ILE A 249 -7.46 9.96 -4.91
CA ILE A 249 -7.53 8.86 -5.88
C ILE A 249 -6.81 7.60 -5.39
N LEU A 250 -5.73 7.73 -4.63
CA LEU A 250 -5.04 6.57 -4.04
C LEU A 250 -5.90 5.89 -2.97
N LYS A 251 -6.61 6.67 -2.13
CA LYS A 251 -7.56 6.11 -1.16
C LYS A 251 -8.68 5.35 -1.86
N VAL A 252 -9.21 5.90 -2.96
CA VAL A 252 -10.20 5.19 -3.77
C VAL A 252 -9.63 3.90 -4.36
N LEU A 253 -8.42 3.94 -4.91
CA LEU A 253 -7.79 2.79 -5.55
C LEU A 253 -7.56 1.63 -4.56
N THR A 254 -7.23 1.96 -3.30
CA THR A 254 -6.91 0.97 -2.25
C THR A 254 -8.13 0.43 -1.51
N ASP A 255 -9.31 1.03 -1.72
CA ASP A 255 -10.58 0.49 -1.23
C ASP A 255 -11.12 -0.56 -2.21
N ILE A 256 -11.43 -1.76 -1.71
CA ILE A 256 -11.80 -2.91 -2.56
C ILE A 256 -13.16 -2.71 -3.23
N ASP A 257 -14.13 -2.15 -2.50
CA ASP A 257 -15.48 -1.96 -3.00
C ASP A 257 -15.50 -0.87 -4.08
N ALA A 258 -14.80 0.24 -3.82
CA ALA A 258 -14.62 1.30 -4.80
C ALA A 258 -13.82 0.83 -6.03
N PHE A 259 -12.73 0.08 -5.82
CA PHE A 259 -11.94 -0.50 -6.91
C PHE A 259 -12.77 -1.45 -7.78
N LYS A 260 -13.59 -2.30 -7.17
CA LYS A 260 -14.49 -3.23 -7.88
C LYS A 260 -15.48 -2.49 -8.77
N VAL A 261 -16.08 -1.40 -8.27
CA VAL A 261 -16.98 -0.55 -9.08
C VAL A 261 -16.22 0.08 -10.25
N ILE A 262 -15.02 0.62 -10.01
CA ILE A 262 -14.17 1.21 -11.07
C ILE A 262 -13.81 0.15 -12.12
N TYR A 263 -13.40 -1.04 -11.69
CA TYR A 263 -13.02 -2.14 -12.58
C TYR A 263 -14.14 -2.52 -13.55
N LEU A 264 -15.38 -2.60 -13.06
CA LEU A 264 -16.55 -2.85 -13.91
C LEU A 264 -16.82 -1.69 -14.87
N LEU A 265 -16.71 -0.45 -14.38
CA LEU A 265 -16.90 0.76 -15.17
C LEU A 265 -15.82 0.99 -16.24
N GLN A 266 -14.63 0.38 -16.09
CA GLN A 266 -13.58 0.38 -17.12
C GLN A 266 -13.96 -0.48 -18.34
N ASP A 267 -14.83 -1.48 -18.16
CA ASP A 267 -15.30 -2.35 -19.24
C ASP A 267 -16.53 -1.78 -19.95
N GLN A 268 -17.53 -1.33 -19.18
CA GLN A 268 -18.77 -0.75 -19.70
C GLN A 268 -19.49 0.15 -18.67
N PRO A 269 -20.34 1.10 -19.11
CA PRO A 269 -21.21 1.87 -18.22
C PRO A 269 -22.19 0.95 -17.48
N LEU A 270 -22.48 1.28 -16.21
CA LEU A 270 -23.40 0.50 -15.38
C LEU A 270 -24.82 1.04 -15.47
N SER A 271 -25.78 0.15 -15.69
CA SER A 271 -27.21 0.45 -15.62
C SER A 271 -27.73 0.32 -14.18
N ARG A 272 -28.98 0.72 -13.95
CA ARG A 272 -29.66 0.47 -12.67
C ARG A 272 -29.71 -1.01 -12.30
N GLU A 273 -29.91 -1.91 -13.27
CA GLU A 273 -29.93 -3.36 -13.02
C GLU A 273 -28.56 -3.85 -12.55
N ASP A 274 -27.47 -3.33 -13.11
CA ASP A 274 -26.11 -3.68 -12.69
C ASP A 274 -25.81 -3.17 -11.28
N VAL A 275 -26.25 -1.94 -10.96
CA VAL A 275 -26.15 -1.38 -9.61
C VAL A 275 -26.95 -2.21 -8.61
N ASP A 276 -28.16 -2.65 -8.96
CA ASP A 276 -28.99 -3.49 -8.09
C ASP A 276 -28.35 -4.87 -7.85
N ARG A 277 -27.63 -5.43 -8.83
CA ARG A 277 -26.82 -6.66 -8.63
C ARG A 277 -25.66 -6.41 -7.66
N LEU A 278 -24.96 -5.28 -7.80
CA LEU A 278 -23.84 -4.93 -6.92
C LEU A 278 -24.25 -4.71 -5.46
N ARG A 279 -25.51 -4.31 -5.19
CA ARG A 279 -26.03 -4.22 -3.80
C ARG A 279 -26.02 -5.56 -3.07
N GLY A 280 -26.05 -6.68 -3.80
CA GLY A 280 -25.93 -8.02 -3.20
C GLY A 280 -24.50 -8.38 -2.79
N GLU A 281 -23.49 -7.65 -3.30
CA GLU A 281 -22.07 -7.94 -3.12
C GLU A 281 -21.34 -6.89 -2.28
N ILE A 282 -21.84 -5.65 -2.26
CA ILE A 282 -21.24 -4.51 -1.56
C ILE A 282 -22.26 -3.97 -0.56
N GLU A 283 -21.95 -4.11 0.74
CA GLU A 283 -22.87 -3.79 1.84
C GLU A 283 -23.33 -2.32 1.82
N ASN A 284 -22.44 -1.38 1.50
CA ASN A 284 -22.73 0.06 1.49
C ASN A 284 -22.47 0.72 0.12
N LEU A 285 -23.02 0.12 -0.94
CA LEU A 285 -22.81 0.57 -2.32
C LEU A 285 -23.16 2.05 -2.54
N ASP A 286 -24.22 2.57 -1.90
CA ASP A 286 -24.63 3.97 -2.07
C ASP A 286 -23.56 4.95 -1.56
N ALA A 287 -22.91 4.62 -0.43
CA ALA A 287 -21.80 5.42 0.08
C ALA A 287 -20.59 5.36 -0.85
N VAL A 288 -20.30 4.18 -1.42
CA VAL A 288 -19.22 4.00 -2.40
C VAL A 288 -19.49 4.83 -3.67
N LEU A 289 -20.68 4.71 -4.25
CA LEU A 289 -21.06 5.47 -5.45
C LEU A 289 -21.03 6.99 -5.19
N LYS A 290 -21.52 7.44 -4.04
CA LYS A 290 -21.43 8.84 -3.64
C LYS A 290 -19.97 9.30 -3.53
N TRP A 291 -19.12 8.51 -2.89
CA TRP A 291 -17.70 8.84 -2.75
C TRP A 291 -17.01 8.93 -4.12
N LEU A 292 -17.26 7.98 -5.01
CA LEU A 292 -16.72 7.99 -6.38
C LEU A 292 -17.21 9.21 -7.18
N TRP A 293 -18.46 9.63 -6.97
CA TRP A 293 -19.03 10.81 -7.59
C TRP A 293 -18.38 12.10 -7.06
N ASP A 294 -18.29 12.24 -5.74
CA ASP A 294 -17.66 13.39 -5.07
C ASP A 294 -16.17 13.50 -5.45
N ALA A 295 -15.50 12.35 -5.59
CA ALA A 295 -14.13 12.24 -6.09
C ALA A 295 -14.00 12.43 -7.61
N LYS A 296 -15.09 12.76 -8.33
CA LYS A 296 -15.14 12.98 -9.80
C LYS A 296 -14.61 11.80 -10.62
N ILE A 297 -14.69 10.58 -10.09
CA ILE A 297 -14.29 9.35 -10.78
C ILE A 297 -15.40 8.87 -11.69
N ILE A 298 -16.65 8.99 -11.25
CA ILE A 298 -17.82 8.63 -12.03
C ILE A 298 -18.66 9.84 -12.42
N ASN A 299 -19.49 9.65 -13.44
CA ASN A 299 -20.60 10.52 -13.81
C ASN A 299 -21.88 9.67 -13.96
N VAL A 300 -23.05 10.29 -13.86
CA VAL A 300 -24.38 9.69 -13.86
C VAL A 300 -25.19 10.49 -14.85
N LEU A 301 -25.48 9.87 -15.98
CA LEU A 301 -26.25 10.47 -17.05
C LEU A 301 -27.63 9.83 -17.08
N ARG A 302 -28.62 10.57 -17.60
CA ARG A 302 -30.00 10.08 -17.70
C ARG A 302 -30.33 9.67 -19.12
N GLY A 303 -30.74 8.42 -19.29
CA GLY A 303 -31.28 7.95 -20.56
C GLY A 303 -32.64 8.58 -20.88
N LYS A 304 -33.12 8.40 -22.13
CA LYS A 304 -34.39 8.97 -22.62
C LYS A 304 -35.61 8.64 -21.75
N THR A 305 -35.63 7.47 -21.13
CA THR A 305 -36.71 7.00 -20.26
C THR A 305 -36.49 7.36 -18.77
N GLY A 306 -35.48 8.18 -18.48
CA GLY A 306 -35.18 8.71 -17.14
C GLY A 306 -34.31 7.82 -16.27
N GLN A 307 -33.93 6.62 -16.71
CA GLN A 307 -32.99 5.76 -15.98
C GLN A 307 -31.60 6.38 -15.93
N GLU A 308 -30.98 6.21 -14.77
CA GLU A 308 -29.60 6.60 -14.50
C GLU A 308 -28.65 5.55 -15.08
N VAL A 309 -27.58 6.04 -15.71
CA VAL A 309 -26.49 5.24 -16.26
C VAL A 309 -25.18 5.83 -15.75
N TYR A 310 -24.37 4.99 -15.11
CA TYR A 310 -23.13 5.39 -14.48
C TYR A 310 -21.98 5.17 -15.45
N PHE A 311 -21.20 6.21 -15.70
CA PHE A 311 -20.04 6.19 -16.57
C PHE A 311 -18.77 6.46 -15.76
N LEU A 312 -17.66 5.82 -16.13
CA LEU A 312 -16.35 6.26 -15.67
C LEU A 312 -16.03 7.61 -16.29
N ARG A 313 -15.88 8.66 -15.47
CA ARG A 313 -15.46 10.00 -15.91
C ARG A 313 -13.94 10.10 -15.99
N SER A 314 -13.25 9.66 -14.94
CA SER A 314 -11.79 9.65 -14.86
C SER A 314 -11.31 8.31 -14.33
N ASN A 315 -10.30 7.74 -14.99
CA ASN A 315 -9.63 6.55 -14.50
C ASN A 315 -8.38 6.96 -13.70
N ILE A 316 -7.86 6.05 -12.88
CA ILE A 316 -6.68 6.29 -12.03
C ILE A 316 -5.51 5.53 -12.63
N ALA A 317 -4.35 6.18 -12.75
CA ALA A 317 -3.11 5.54 -13.15
C ALA A 317 -2.08 5.71 -12.04
N VAL A 318 -1.57 4.57 -11.52
CA VAL A 318 -0.46 4.50 -10.57
C VAL A 318 0.61 3.62 -11.18
N LYS A 319 1.79 4.19 -11.43
CA LYS A 319 2.88 3.48 -12.09
C LYS A 319 4.19 3.67 -11.36
N LEU A 320 4.95 2.58 -11.28
CA LEU A 320 6.38 2.67 -11.00
C LEU A 320 7.07 3.25 -12.24
N VAL A 321 7.85 4.30 -12.05
CA VAL A 321 8.61 4.96 -13.12
C VAL A 321 10.09 5.00 -12.76
N PHE A 322 10.96 4.93 -13.77
CA PHE A 322 12.39 5.10 -13.58
C PHE A 322 12.71 6.60 -13.38
N PRO A 323 13.43 6.97 -12.31
CA PRO A 323 13.61 8.37 -11.94
C PRO A 323 14.77 9.00 -12.72
N GLU A 324 14.58 9.26 -14.02
CA GLU A 324 15.62 9.82 -14.90
C GLU A 324 16.24 11.13 -14.37
N TYR A 325 15.44 11.94 -13.66
CA TYR A 325 15.89 13.20 -13.08
C TYR A 325 17.01 13.05 -12.04
N ILE A 326 17.14 11.86 -11.43
CA ILE A 326 18.21 11.57 -10.46
C ILE A 326 19.59 11.64 -11.09
N ILE A 327 19.72 11.39 -12.40
CA ILE A 327 21.00 11.53 -13.10
C ILE A 327 21.49 12.97 -13.02
N ASN A 328 20.60 13.95 -13.19
CA ASN A 328 20.96 15.37 -13.06
C ASN A 328 21.34 15.71 -11.62
N LEU A 329 20.59 15.18 -10.64
CA LEU A 329 20.89 15.38 -9.22
C LEU A 329 22.27 14.83 -8.83
N ILE A 330 22.66 13.67 -9.37
CA ILE A 330 23.99 13.08 -9.19
C ILE A 330 25.07 14.00 -9.78
N LEU A 331 24.87 14.52 -11.00
CA LEU A 331 25.81 15.44 -11.65
C LEU A 331 25.97 16.76 -10.90
N GLU A 332 24.86 17.31 -10.39
CA GLU A 332 24.88 18.50 -9.53
C GLU A 332 25.63 18.22 -8.22
N SER A 333 25.38 17.07 -7.60
CA SER A 333 26.06 16.68 -6.35
C SER A 333 27.56 16.50 -6.54
N TYR A 334 27.98 15.93 -7.67
CA TYR A 334 29.39 15.81 -8.05
C TYR A 334 30.02 17.19 -8.26
N SER A 335 29.37 18.05 -9.04
CA SER A 335 29.88 19.39 -9.37
C SER A 335 30.04 20.28 -8.14
N ASN A 336 29.12 20.15 -7.18
CA ASN A 336 29.11 20.91 -5.94
C ASN A 336 29.91 20.25 -4.79
N GLY A 337 30.38 19.01 -4.98
CA GLY A 337 31.10 18.24 -3.96
C GLY A 337 30.27 17.92 -2.71
N THR A 338 28.94 17.82 -2.84
CA THR A 338 28.04 17.57 -1.70
C THR A 338 28.02 16.11 -1.26
N LYS A 339 28.47 15.19 -2.11
CA LYS A 339 28.58 13.75 -1.85
C LYS A 339 29.91 13.23 -2.38
N SER A 340 30.43 12.17 -1.75
CA SER A 340 31.66 11.51 -2.20
C SER A 340 31.45 10.74 -3.50
N ASP A 341 32.47 10.72 -4.36
CA ASP A 341 32.46 10.04 -5.66
C ASP A 341 32.02 8.57 -5.56
N ASN A 342 32.47 7.83 -4.53
CA ASN A 342 32.10 6.43 -4.34
C ASN A 342 30.59 6.22 -4.19
N VAL A 343 29.90 7.12 -3.48
CA VAL A 343 28.44 7.08 -3.30
C VAL A 343 27.72 7.37 -4.62
N LEU A 344 28.21 8.36 -5.37
CA LEU A 344 27.62 8.76 -6.64
C LEU A 344 27.79 7.68 -7.72
N ILE A 345 28.99 7.08 -7.79
CA ILE A 345 29.27 5.96 -8.68
C ILE A 345 28.39 4.75 -8.34
N GLU A 346 28.26 4.42 -7.05
CA GLU A 346 27.39 3.34 -6.63
C GLU A 346 25.93 3.60 -6.99
N HIS A 347 25.44 4.84 -6.82
CA HIS A 347 24.08 5.20 -7.23
C HIS A 347 23.86 4.98 -8.73
N LEU A 348 24.83 5.40 -9.57
CA LEU A 348 24.77 5.15 -11.01
C LEU A 348 24.78 3.66 -11.36
N ASN A 349 25.58 2.85 -10.65
CA ASN A 349 25.63 1.40 -10.86
C ASN A 349 24.28 0.76 -10.54
N VAL A 350 23.71 1.09 -9.39
CA VAL A 350 22.42 0.56 -8.94
C VAL A 350 21.28 1.00 -9.87
N LEU A 351 21.27 2.25 -10.34
CA LEU A 351 20.31 2.74 -11.33
C LEU A 351 20.43 1.97 -12.66
N LYS A 352 21.66 1.74 -13.12
CA LYS A 352 21.93 0.97 -14.33
C LYS A 352 21.44 -0.47 -14.22
N GLU A 353 21.73 -1.15 -13.12
CA GLU A 353 21.26 -2.52 -12.86
C GLU A 353 19.73 -2.58 -12.82
N THR A 354 19.11 -1.64 -12.11
CA THR A 354 17.64 -1.55 -12.02
C THR A 354 17.02 -1.33 -13.41
N PHE A 355 17.57 -0.42 -14.21
CA PHE A 355 17.07 -0.15 -15.56
C PHE A 355 17.12 -1.39 -16.45
N TYR A 356 18.24 -2.13 -16.45
CA TYR A 356 18.37 -3.35 -17.25
C TYR A 356 17.46 -4.47 -16.77
N ASN A 357 17.29 -4.66 -15.46
CA ASN A 357 16.38 -5.68 -14.94
C ASN A 357 14.91 -5.43 -15.31
N VAL A 358 14.52 -4.17 -15.52
CA VAL A 358 13.15 -3.80 -15.93
C VAL A 358 12.92 -3.93 -17.45
N HIS A 359 13.98 -3.82 -18.26
CA HIS A 359 13.88 -3.77 -19.74
C HIS A 359 14.50 -4.98 -20.46
N ALA A 360 15.08 -5.93 -19.73
CA ALA A 360 15.48 -7.25 -20.23
C ALA A 360 14.29 -8.20 -20.23
#